data_AF-A0AB37JFQ7-F1
#
_entry.id   AF-A0AB37JFQ7-F1
#
_cell.length_a   1.000
_cell.length_b   1.000
_cell.length_c   1.000
_cell.angle_alpha   90.00
_cell.angle_beta   90.00
_cell.angle_gamma   90.00
#
_symmetry.space_group_name_H-M   'P 1'
#
loop_
_entity.id
_entity.type
_entity.pdbx_description
1 polymer ?
#
loop_
_entity_poly.entity_id
_entity_poly.type
_entity_poly.pdbx_seq_one_letter_code
_entity_poly.pdbx_strand_id
1 'polypeptide(L)'
;MQTDQSIVGFITGYDERWDFIRFKKYQKIRLKKIKKGDKFVTSSLSEKIISGLEVEEVVKRELDEYGFTQIIYAKPKANLYDLEHVILLE
;
A
#
# COMPACT_ATOMS: atom_id res chain seq x y z
N MET A 1 -5.91 5.22 -11.24
CA MET A 1 -5.60 4.12 -12.18
C MET A 1 -4.09 3.94 -12.25
N GLN A 2 -3.61 2.71 -12.44
CA GLN A 2 -2.19 2.39 -12.58
C GLN A 2 -1.64 3.02 -13.87
N THR A 3 -0.49 3.67 -13.78
CA THR A 3 0.26 4.26 -14.89
C THR A 3 1.67 3.66 -14.96
N ASP A 4 2.39 3.88 -16.07
CA ASP A 4 3.82 3.51 -16.22
C ASP A 4 4.72 4.13 -15.14
N GLN A 5 4.22 5.15 -14.46
CA GLN A 5 4.90 5.84 -13.39
C GLN A 5 4.69 5.25 -12.00
N SER A 6 3.80 4.26 -11.87
CA SER A 6 3.39 3.68 -10.59
C SER A 6 4.52 2.89 -9.94
N ILE A 7 4.58 2.94 -8.61
CA ILE A 7 5.47 2.10 -7.83
C ILE A 7 4.68 0.89 -7.38
N VAL A 8 5.20 -0.31 -7.70
CA VAL A 8 4.59 -1.58 -7.31
C VAL A 8 5.26 -2.13 -6.07
N GLY A 9 4.45 -2.70 -5.18
CA GLY A 9 4.88 -3.38 -3.97
C GLY A 9 3.84 -4.37 -3.48
N PHE A 10 4.10 -4.94 -2.33
CA PHE A 10 3.22 -5.90 -1.67
C PHE A 10 2.78 -5.38 -0.31
N ILE A 11 1.53 -5.65 0.07
CA ILE A 11 1.11 -5.56 1.46
C ILE A 11 1.81 -6.68 2.22
N THR A 12 2.52 -6.33 3.29
CA THR A 12 3.28 -7.29 4.09
C THR A 12 2.70 -7.49 5.49
N GLY A 13 1.73 -6.68 5.88
CA GLY A 13 1.01 -6.85 7.14
C GLY A 13 0.37 -5.56 7.62
N TYR A 14 -0.24 -5.65 8.81
CA TYR A 14 -0.83 -4.55 9.54
C TYR A 14 -0.03 -4.29 10.82
N ASP A 15 -0.01 -3.05 11.28
CA ASP A 15 0.53 -2.63 12.58
C ASP A 15 -0.65 -2.21 13.45
N GLU A 16 -1.07 -3.12 14.35
CA GLU A 16 -2.24 -2.93 15.22
C GLU A 16 -2.07 -1.82 16.24
N ARG A 17 -0.84 -1.39 16.53
CA ARG A 17 -0.60 -0.33 17.50
C ARG A 17 -0.91 1.05 16.93
N TRP A 18 -0.69 1.21 15.63
CA TRP A 18 -0.76 2.51 14.94
C TRP A 18 -1.83 2.54 13.84
N ASP A 19 -2.54 1.44 13.65
CA ASP A 19 -3.52 1.24 12.59
C ASP A 19 -2.98 1.51 11.19
N PHE A 20 -1.77 1.01 10.93
CA PHE A 20 -1.09 1.21 9.65
C PHE A 20 -0.94 -0.08 8.86
N ILE A 21 -1.24 -0.01 7.57
CA ILE A 21 -0.84 -1.05 6.63
C ILE A 21 0.63 -0.86 6.25
N ARG A 22 1.39 -1.95 6.30
CA ARG A 22 2.79 -2.02 5.89
C ARG A 22 2.88 -2.51 4.46
N PHE A 23 3.63 -1.76 3.65
CA PHE A 23 3.93 -2.08 2.27
C PHE A 23 5.43 -2.22 2.08
N LYS A 24 5.84 -3.26 1.35
CA LYS A 24 7.22 -3.44 0.91
C LYS A 24 7.31 -3.22 -0.59
N LYS A 25 8.13 -2.24 -1.00
CA LYS A 25 8.39 -1.94 -2.41
C LYS A 25 9.15 -3.10 -3.06
N TYR A 26 8.70 -3.56 -4.24
CA TYR A 26 9.34 -4.71 -4.92
C TYR A 26 10.65 -4.33 -5.63
N GLN A 27 10.76 -3.12 -6.18
CA GLN A 27 11.90 -2.76 -7.05
C GLN A 27 13.02 -2.00 -6.30
N LYS A 28 14.25 -2.55 -6.39
CA LYS A 28 15.49 -1.94 -5.89
C LYS A 28 16.00 -0.75 -6.72
N ILE A 29 15.50 -0.54 -7.94
CA ILE A 29 16.17 0.31 -8.93
C ILE A 29 15.22 1.39 -9.46
N ARG A 30 15.02 2.45 -8.66
CA ARG A 30 14.90 3.86 -9.12
C ARG A 30 14.39 4.77 -8.00
N LEU A 31 15.03 5.94 -7.97
CA LEU A 31 14.91 7.08 -7.06
C LEU A 31 13.52 7.72 -6.95
N LYS A 32 12.44 7.10 -7.44
CA LYS A 32 11.09 7.65 -7.25
C LYS A 32 10.75 7.59 -5.76
N LYS A 33 10.81 8.77 -5.14
CA LYS A 33 10.49 9.01 -3.74
C LYS A 33 8.98 9.01 -3.59
N ILE A 34 8.47 8.06 -2.80
CA ILE A 34 7.11 8.10 -2.28
C ILE A 34 7.03 9.26 -1.28
N LYS A 35 6.00 10.08 -1.41
CA LYS A 35 5.72 11.24 -0.57
C LYS A 35 4.52 10.97 0.32
N LYS A 36 4.45 11.70 1.43
CA LYS A 36 3.24 11.74 2.27
C LYS A 36 2.07 12.25 1.42
N GLY A 37 0.91 11.63 1.54
CA GLY A 37 -0.27 11.95 0.75
C GLY A 37 -0.34 11.26 -0.62
N ASP A 38 0.68 10.50 -1.03
CA ASP A 38 0.58 9.67 -2.23
C ASP A 38 -0.51 8.60 -2.03
N LYS A 39 -1.27 8.32 -3.09
CA LYS A 39 -2.39 7.37 -3.07
C LYS A 39 -1.93 5.94 -3.31
N PHE A 40 -2.51 5.01 -2.57
CA PHE A 40 -2.35 3.57 -2.78
C PHE A 40 -3.59 2.98 -3.40
N VAL A 41 -3.40 2.26 -4.51
CA VAL A 41 -4.49 1.56 -5.21
C VAL A 41 -4.11 0.12 -5.48
N THR A 42 -5.11 -0.77 -5.52
CA THR A 42 -4.90 -2.17 -5.93
C THR A 42 -4.34 -2.25 -7.35
N SER A 43 -3.34 -3.12 -7.56
CA SER A 43 -2.72 -3.35 -8.87
C SER A 43 -3.43 -4.44 -9.64
N SER A 44 -3.38 -4.41 -10.98
CA SER A 44 -3.87 -5.50 -11.84
C SER A 44 -2.90 -6.68 -11.97
N LEU A 45 -1.90 -6.79 -11.09
CA LEU A 45 -0.87 -7.84 -11.14
C LEU A 45 -1.30 -9.15 -10.45
N SER A 46 -2.44 -9.13 -9.77
CA SER A 46 -3.09 -10.33 -9.25
C SER A 46 -4.32 -10.63 -10.08
N GLU A 47 -4.51 -11.89 -10.47
CA GLU A 47 -5.71 -12.34 -11.20
C GLU A 47 -6.99 -12.27 -10.37
N LYS A 48 -6.89 -12.16 -9.04
CA LYS A 48 -8.02 -12.21 -8.10
C LYS A 48 -8.45 -10.85 -7.55
N ILE A 49 -7.79 -9.76 -7.95
CA ILE A 49 -8.03 -8.44 -7.36
C ILE A 49 -8.31 -7.43 -8.46
N ILE A 50 -9.49 -6.82 -8.39
CA ILE A 50 -9.87 -5.69 -9.25
C ILE A 50 -8.92 -4.53 -8.97
N SER A 51 -8.29 -4.01 -10.02
CA SER A 51 -7.35 -2.89 -9.90
C SER A 51 -8.06 -1.54 -9.71
N GLY A 52 -7.37 -0.61 -9.06
CA GLY A 52 -7.81 0.78 -8.94
C GLY A 52 -8.65 1.10 -7.71
N LEU A 53 -8.90 0.14 -6.81
CA LEU A 53 -9.53 0.40 -5.51
C LEU A 53 -8.54 1.19 -4.65
N GLU A 54 -8.96 2.37 -4.20
CA GLU A 54 -8.16 3.18 -3.28
C GLU A 54 -8.20 2.54 -1.90
N VAL A 55 -7.03 2.19 -1.38
CA VAL A 55 -6.90 1.45 -0.12
C VAL A 55 -6.49 2.41 1.00
N GLU A 56 -5.47 3.24 0.75
CA GLU A 56 -4.73 3.94 1.81
C GLU A 56 -4.14 5.29 1.37
N GLU A 57 -3.69 6.08 2.37
CA GLU A 57 -2.83 7.26 2.19
C GLU A 57 -1.49 7.10 2.91
N VAL A 58 -0.38 7.49 2.28
CA VAL A 58 0.97 7.40 2.87
C VAL A 58 1.12 8.30 4.08
N VAL A 59 1.54 7.69 5.20
CA VAL A 59 1.87 8.40 6.45
C VAL A 59 3.38 8.58 6.59
N LYS A 60 4.15 7.50 6.47
CA LYS A 60 5.62 7.52 6.62
C LYS A 60 6.31 6.47 5.75
N ARG A 61 7.62 6.64 5.58
CA ARG A 61 8.49 5.66 4.94
C ARG A 61 9.78 5.49 5.74
N GLU A 62 10.30 4.28 5.75
CA GLU A 62 11.60 3.94 6.33
C GLU A 62 12.31 2.91 5.44
N LEU A 63 13.59 2.69 5.71
CA LEU A 63 14.33 1.60 5.10
C LEU A 63 14.21 0.36 5.98
N ASP A 64 14.26 -0.82 5.37
CA ASP A 64 14.47 -2.05 6.12
C ASP A 64 15.83 -2.05 6.83
N GLU A 65 16.01 -2.98 7.77
CA GLU A 65 17.19 -3.07 8.63
C GLU A 65 18.52 -3.14 7.85
N TYR A 66 18.47 -3.62 6.61
CA TYR A 66 19.62 -3.77 5.73
C TYR A 66 19.78 -2.62 4.73
N GLY A 67 18.86 -1.65 4.71
CA GLY A 67 18.88 -0.51 3.78
C GLY A 67 18.56 -0.87 2.32
N PHE A 68 18.13 -2.10 2.03
CA PHE A 68 17.91 -2.58 0.67
C PHE A 68 16.49 -2.32 0.17
N THR A 69 15.52 -2.27 1.08
CA THR A 69 14.11 -2.09 0.71
C THR A 69 13.49 -0.93 1.45
N GLN A 70 12.47 -0.32 0.85
CA GLN A 70 11.65 0.70 1.50
C GLN A 70 10.38 0.05 2.06
N ILE A 71 10.15 0.32 3.34
CA ILE A 71 8.89 0.02 4.03
C ILE A 71 8.07 1.30 4.04
N ILE A 72 6.84 1.21 3.55
CA ILE A 72 5.89 2.32 3.56
C ILE A 72 4.76 1.97 4.53
N TYR A 73 4.39 2.94 5.34
CA TYR A 73 3.24 2.86 6.23
C TYR A 73 2.16 3.77 5.69
N ALA A 74 0.96 3.22 5.57
CA ALA A 74 -0.19 3.93 5.10
C ALA A 74 -1.37 3.74 6.07
N LYS A 75 -2.26 4.73 6.11
CA LYS A 75 -3.45 4.70 6.96
C LYS A 75 -4.66 4.27 6.14
N PRO A 76 -5.49 3.33 6.66
CA PRO A 76 -6.68 2.90 5.95
C PRO A 76 -7.67 4.01 5.78
N LYS A 77 -8.23 4.09 4.57
CA LYS A 77 -9.37 4.97 4.33
C LYS A 77 -10.66 4.38 4.88
N ALA A 78 -10.81 3.06 4.83
CA ALA A 78 -11.93 2.37 5.43
C ALA A 78 -11.71 2.19 6.93
N ASN A 79 -12.77 2.35 7.73
CA ASN A 79 -12.76 1.91 9.12
C ASN A 79 -12.92 0.37 9.13
N LEU A 80 -11.92 -0.34 9.62
CA LEU A 80 -11.94 -1.81 9.67
C LEU A 80 -12.47 -2.37 11.01
N TYR A 81 -12.76 -1.51 12.00
CA TYR A 81 -13.26 -1.92 13.32
C TYR A 81 -14.78 -1.97 13.42
N ASP A 82 -15.47 -1.31 12.50
CA ASP A 82 -16.94 -1.17 12.51
C ASP A 82 -17.49 -1.45 11.13
N LEU A 83 -17.51 -2.74 10.77
CA LEU A 83 -17.94 -3.22 9.46
C LEU A 83 -19.39 -3.68 9.52
N GLU A 84 -20.29 -2.88 8.96
CA GLU A 84 -21.71 -3.24 8.82
C GLU A 84 -22.02 -3.88 7.46
N HIS A 85 -21.44 -3.33 6.40
CA HIS A 85 -21.69 -3.75 5.02
C HIS A 85 -20.37 -3.99 4.29
N VAL A 86 -20.22 -5.20 3.75
CA VAL A 86 -19.04 -5.64 3.02
C VAL A 86 -19.44 -6.05 1.62
N ILE A 87 -18.69 -5.59 0.63
CA ILE A 87 -18.82 -6.00 -0.76
C ILE A 87 -17.72 -7.01 -1.06
N LEU A 88 -18.12 -8.23 -1.40
CA LEU A 88 -17.20 -9.21 -1.96
C LEU A 88 -17.03 -8.92 -3.46
N LEU A 89 -15.78 -8.86 -3.90
CA LEU A 89 -15.40 -8.66 -5.30
C LEU A 89 -14.72 -9.96 -5.75
N GLU A 90 -15.18 -10.52 -6.87
CA GLU A 90 -14.62 -11.73 -7.51
C GLU A 90 -13.60 -11.37 -8.60
#